data_AF-A0A958X2L0-F1
#
_entry.id   AF-A0A958X2L0-F1
#
_cell.length_a   1.000
_cell.length_b   1.000
_cell.length_c   1.000
_cell.angle_alpha   90.00
_cell.angle_beta   90.00
_cell.angle_gamma   90.00
#
_symmetry.space_group_name_H-M   'P 1'
#
loop_
_entity.id
_entity.type
_entity.pdbx_description
1 polymer ?
#
loop_
_entity_poly.entity_id
_entity_poly.type
_entity_poly.pdbx_seq_one_letter_code
_entity_poly.pdbx_strand_id
1 'polypeptide(L)'
;KEVDLLIVVGMFLTGFDAPTLNTLFVDKNLRYHGLIQAFSRTNRIYDATKTFGNIVTFRDLEQATIDAITLFGDSNTKNVVLEKSYKEYLEGFTDIATGKARRGYIEVVSELNEKFPDPEEIIKESDKKEFVKLFGEYLRVENILQNYDEFTWLKALQSIDTSDPEAIEAFKETYFVTNEDIAVMQSIAIPTDRTIQDYRSTYNDIRDWFRRERRGSASEESTIDWDDVVFEVDLLKSQEINLDYILELIFEHNRKTKDKAALVDEIRRIIRASIGNRAKESLVVDYINDTDLDAIPDKAGIMESFFIYAQERQKTEAAELISEENLNVEEAKRYITTSLKRNYASENGTELNSLLPKMSPLNPQYLKLKQRVFQKIAAFVETFKEIGGDL
;
A
#
# COMPACT_ATOMS: atom_id res chain seq x y z
N LYS A 1 16.01 -19.53 6.41
CA LYS A 1 14.71 -19.84 5.79
C LYS A 1 13.66 -19.70 6.87
N GLU A 2 12.74 -18.77 6.66
CA GLU A 2 11.57 -18.60 7.52
C GLU A 2 10.49 -19.62 7.12
N VAL A 3 9.49 -19.84 7.98
CA VAL A 3 8.46 -20.88 7.81
C VAL A 3 7.13 -20.21 7.50
N ASP A 4 6.57 -20.49 6.32
CA ASP A 4 5.28 -19.90 5.88
C ASP A 4 4.07 -20.73 6.34
N LEU A 5 4.23 -22.05 6.46
CA LEU A 5 3.19 -22.97 6.91
C LEU A 5 3.75 -23.98 7.93
N LEU A 6 3.06 -24.11 9.06
CA LEU A 6 3.42 -25.05 10.11
C LEU A 6 2.30 -26.08 10.33
N ILE A 7 2.60 -27.35 10.09
CA ILE A 7 1.68 -28.45 10.38
C ILE A 7 1.77 -28.80 11.86
N VAL A 8 0.62 -28.73 12.57
CA VAL A 8 0.55 -28.97 14.01
C VAL A 8 -0.54 -29.98 14.36
N VAL A 9 -0.31 -30.79 15.40
CA VAL A 9 -1.32 -31.72 15.95
C VAL A 9 -1.96 -31.17 17.23
N GLY A 10 -1.17 -30.49 18.06
CA GLY A 10 -1.58 -29.96 19.37
C GLY A 10 -0.62 -28.96 20.00
N MET A 11 0.65 -28.94 19.57
CA MET A 11 1.59 -27.88 19.94
C MET A 11 1.20 -26.54 19.30
N PHE A 12 1.58 -25.43 19.93
CA PHE A 12 1.33 -24.05 19.48
C PHE A 12 -0.15 -23.62 19.40
N LEU A 13 -1.10 -24.50 19.71
CA LEU A 13 -2.51 -24.13 19.89
C LEU A 13 -2.78 -23.43 21.23
N THR A 14 -1.81 -23.45 22.14
CA THR A 14 -1.79 -22.69 23.40
C THR A 14 -0.40 -22.10 23.63
N GLY A 15 -0.34 -20.93 24.27
CA GLY A 15 0.92 -20.27 24.67
C GLY A 15 1.75 -19.64 23.54
N PHE A 16 1.58 -20.06 22.29
CA PHE A 16 2.27 -19.45 21.14
C PHE A 16 1.66 -18.11 20.76
N ASP A 17 2.49 -17.11 20.49
CA ASP A 17 2.06 -15.75 20.19
C ASP A 17 2.85 -15.19 19.02
N ALA A 18 2.16 -14.86 17.93
CA ALA A 18 2.75 -14.29 16.72
C ALA A 18 1.81 -13.21 16.15
N PRO A 19 2.14 -11.91 16.29
CA PRO A 19 1.30 -10.83 15.77
C PRO A 19 1.02 -10.92 14.26
N THR A 20 1.97 -11.46 13.48
CA THR A 20 1.86 -11.60 12.02
C THR A 20 1.07 -12.82 11.57
N LEU A 21 0.77 -13.79 12.46
CA LEU A 21 -0.04 -14.95 12.11
C LEU A 21 -1.52 -14.55 12.02
N ASN A 22 -2.11 -14.63 10.83
CA ASN A 22 -3.51 -14.27 10.57
C ASN A 22 -4.41 -15.46 10.25
N THR A 23 -3.88 -16.57 9.74
CA THR A 23 -4.70 -17.67 9.22
C THR A 23 -4.45 -18.98 9.96
N LEU A 24 -5.54 -19.67 10.32
CA LEU A 24 -5.52 -21.02 10.90
C LEU A 24 -6.38 -21.96 10.05
N PHE A 25 -5.74 -22.96 9.46
CA PHE A 25 -6.40 -24.06 8.77
C PHE A 25 -6.71 -25.20 9.76
N VAL A 26 -7.97 -25.67 9.79
CA VAL A 26 -8.45 -26.61 10.81
C VAL A 26 -9.10 -27.84 10.18
N ASP A 27 -8.43 -28.98 10.27
CA ASP A 27 -9.03 -30.31 10.08
C ASP A 27 -9.00 -31.10 11.40
N LYS A 28 -9.63 -30.54 12.44
CA LYS A 28 -9.67 -31.12 13.78
C LYS A 28 -11.00 -30.79 14.47
N ASN A 29 -11.52 -31.75 15.23
CA ASN A 29 -12.70 -31.54 16.08
C ASN A 29 -12.34 -30.71 17.32
N LEU A 30 -12.22 -29.39 17.18
CA LEU A 30 -12.03 -28.46 18.29
C LEU A 30 -13.35 -28.25 19.04
N ARG A 31 -13.30 -28.10 20.36
CA ARG A 31 -14.49 -27.92 21.21
C ARG A 31 -14.24 -26.94 22.35
N TYR A 32 -15.27 -26.17 22.70
CA TYR A 32 -15.32 -25.27 23.87
C TYR A 32 -14.05 -24.40 24.00
N HIS A 33 -13.41 -24.39 25.17
CA HIS A 33 -12.23 -23.57 25.46
C HIS A 33 -11.05 -23.86 24.52
N GLY A 34 -10.87 -25.11 24.08
CA GLY A 34 -9.80 -25.48 23.15
C GLY A 34 -9.99 -24.87 21.76
N LEU A 35 -11.25 -24.70 21.33
CA LEU A 35 -11.60 -23.98 20.10
C LEU A 35 -11.25 -22.49 20.23
N ILE A 36 -11.69 -21.85 21.32
CA ILE A 36 -11.40 -20.42 21.57
C ILE A 36 -9.89 -20.18 21.66
N GLN A 37 -9.14 -21.03 22.35
CA GLN A 37 -7.68 -20.92 22.46
C GLN A 37 -6.97 -21.02 21.11
N ALA A 38 -7.37 -21.99 20.29
CA ALA A 38 -6.82 -22.17 18.96
C ALA A 38 -7.14 -20.97 18.05
N PHE A 39 -8.39 -20.50 18.04
CA PHE A 39 -8.78 -19.34 17.21
C PHE A 39 -8.10 -18.05 17.70
N SER A 40 -7.87 -17.91 19.00
CA SER A 40 -7.14 -16.78 19.59
C SER A 40 -5.64 -16.77 19.25
N ARG A 41 -5.15 -17.64 18.35
CA ARG A 41 -3.80 -17.55 17.80
C ARG A 41 -3.72 -16.56 16.64
N THR A 42 -4.82 -16.30 15.95
CA THR A 42 -4.84 -15.50 14.72
C THR A 42 -5.23 -14.04 14.95
N ASN A 43 -5.90 -13.71 16.06
CA ASN A 43 -6.51 -12.39 16.29
C ASN A 43 -5.62 -11.37 17.03
N ARG A 44 -4.29 -11.57 17.06
CA ARG A 44 -3.38 -10.58 17.62
C ARG A 44 -3.30 -9.34 16.74
N ILE A 45 -3.43 -8.17 17.37
CA ILE A 45 -3.36 -6.86 16.71
C ILE A 45 -1.96 -6.66 16.13
N TYR A 46 -1.90 -6.19 14.88
CA TYR A 46 -0.66 -5.86 14.19
C TYR A 46 -0.69 -4.42 13.69
N ASP A 47 -1.39 -4.16 12.58
CA ASP A 47 -1.63 -2.83 12.00
C ASP A 47 -3.02 -2.80 11.32
N ALA A 48 -3.33 -1.73 10.58
CA ALA A 48 -4.63 -1.57 9.92
C ALA A 48 -4.89 -2.59 8.80
N THR A 49 -3.87 -3.31 8.31
CA THR A 49 -4.00 -4.31 7.25
C THR A 49 -4.62 -5.60 7.79
N LYS A 50 -4.36 -5.93 9.07
CA LYS A 50 -4.88 -7.12 9.73
C LYS A 50 -6.14 -6.78 10.54
N THR A 51 -7.29 -6.88 9.88
CA THR A 51 -8.60 -6.57 10.48
C THR A 51 -9.10 -7.65 11.44
N PHE A 52 -8.91 -8.93 11.07
CA PHE A 52 -9.34 -10.08 11.86
C PHE A 52 -8.48 -11.31 11.54
N GLY A 53 -8.74 -12.42 12.26
CA GLY A 53 -8.08 -13.70 12.02
C GLY A 53 -8.94 -14.61 11.15
N ASN A 54 -8.35 -15.18 10.11
CA ASN A 54 -9.00 -16.11 9.19
C ASN A 54 -8.97 -17.53 9.77
N ILE A 55 -10.15 -18.12 9.96
CA ILE A 55 -10.28 -19.51 10.41
C ILE A 55 -10.92 -20.32 9.29
N VAL A 56 -10.13 -21.17 8.64
CA VAL A 56 -10.58 -21.99 7.52
C VAL A 56 -10.76 -23.42 8.00
N THR A 57 -12.00 -23.89 8.07
CA THR A 57 -12.34 -25.19 8.65
C THR A 57 -12.74 -26.20 7.57
N PHE A 58 -12.17 -27.40 7.61
CA PHE A 58 -12.51 -28.52 6.72
C PHE A 58 -13.53 -29.49 7.33
N ARG A 59 -14.07 -29.14 8.50
CA ARG A 59 -15.14 -29.83 9.20
C ARG A 59 -16.19 -28.82 9.62
N ASP A 60 -17.42 -29.27 9.78
CA ASP A 60 -18.47 -28.43 10.37
C ASP A 60 -18.13 -28.13 11.84
N LEU A 61 -17.69 -26.89 12.08
CA LEU A 61 -17.38 -26.33 13.38
C LEU A 61 -18.24 -25.09 13.69
N GLU A 62 -19.24 -24.77 12.86
CA GLU A 62 -20.03 -23.55 13.03
C GLU A 62 -20.82 -23.61 14.34
N GLN A 63 -21.61 -24.68 14.53
CA GLN A 63 -22.39 -24.85 15.75
C GLN A 63 -21.49 -24.96 16.98
N ALA A 64 -20.36 -25.66 16.88
CA ALA A 64 -19.39 -25.76 17.97
C ALA A 64 -18.78 -24.40 18.35
N THR A 65 -18.59 -23.51 17.37
CA THR A 65 -18.12 -22.14 17.57
C THR A 65 -19.19 -21.30 18.25
N ILE A 66 -20.44 -21.38 17.80
CA ILE A 66 -21.58 -20.69 18.41
C ILE A 66 -21.74 -21.13 19.87
N ASP A 67 -21.72 -22.43 20.13
CA ASP A 67 -21.85 -23.00 21.48
C ASP A 67 -20.70 -22.54 22.40
N ALA A 68 -19.47 -22.53 21.87
CA ALA A 68 -18.31 -22.06 22.63
C ALA A 68 -18.41 -20.57 22.97
N ILE A 69 -18.75 -19.71 22.01
CA ILE A 69 -18.91 -18.26 22.25
C ILE A 69 -20.04 -18.00 23.24
N THR A 70 -21.16 -18.70 23.10
CA THR A 70 -22.33 -18.54 23.99
C THR A 70 -22.01 -19.01 25.42
N LEU A 71 -21.15 -20.02 25.58
CA LEU A 71 -20.73 -20.48 26.90
C LEU A 71 -19.84 -19.46 27.65
N PHE A 72 -19.03 -18.71 26.92
CA PHE A 72 -18.07 -17.75 27.49
C PHE A 72 -18.52 -16.28 27.38
N GLY A 73 -19.73 -16.03 26.89
CA GLY A 73 -20.31 -14.70 26.70
C GLY A 73 -21.83 -14.68 26.86
N ASP A 74 -22.47 -13.61 26.38
CA ASP A 74 -23.92 -13.45 26.33
C ASP A 74 -24.45 -13.74 24.91
N SER A 75 -25.78 -13.84 24.73
CA SER A 75 -26.38 -14.08 23.41
C SER A 75 -26.06 -13.02 22.36
N ASN A 76 -25.72 -11.79 22.78
CA ASN A 76 -25.27 -10.72 21.88
C ASN A 76 -23.78 -10.83 21.50
N THR A 77 -23.01 -11.70 22.15
CA THR A 77 -21.57 -11.85 21.93
C THR A 77 -21.24 -12.44 20.56
N LYS A 78 -22.13 -13.27 19.96
CA LYS A 78 -21.92 -13.81 18.59
C LYS A 78 -21.74 -12.68 17.56
N ASN A 79 -22.61 -11.67 17.62
CA ASN A 79 -22.63 -10.56 16.66
C ASN A 79 -21.45 -9.59 16.80
N VAL A 80 -20.70 -9.70 17.90
CA VAL A 80 -19.54 -8.87 18.23
C VAL A 80 -18.22 -9.63 18.00
N VAL A 81 -18.23 -10.95 18.15
CA VAL A 81 -17.03 -11.79 18.04
C VAL A 81 -16.82 -12.34 16.63
N LEU A 82 -17.90 -12.67 15.91
CA LEU A 82 -17.81 -13.14 14.53
C LEU A 82 -18.00 -11.97 13.58
N GLU A 83 -17.22 -11.99 12.50
CA GLU A 83 -17.34 -10.97 11.46
C GLU A 83 -18.62 -11.10 10.65
N LYS A 84 -18.99 -9.99 10.00
CA LYS A 84 -20.16 -9.93 9.13
C LYS A 84 -19.99 -10.79 7.89
N SER A 85 -21.10 -11.14 7.27
CA SER A 85 -21.10 -11.90 6.02
C SER A 85 -20.53 -11.09 4.85
N TYR A 86 -20.06 -11.79 3.81
CA TYR A 86 -19.64 -11.18 2.55
C TYR A 86 -20.69 -10.22 2.00
N LYS A 87 -21.96 -10.65 1.99
CA LYS A 87 -23.10 -9.86 1.52
C LYS A 87 -23.28 -8.55 2.29
N GLU A 88 -23.11 -8.57 3.61
CA GLU A 88 -23.21 -7.36 4.44
C GLU A 88 -22.10 -6.34 4.11
N TYR A 89 -20.88 -6.78 3.85
CA TYR A 89 -19.80 -5.88 3.42
C TYR A 89 -19.97 -5.39 1.98
N LEU A 90 -20.64 -6.17 1.14
CA LEU A 90 -20.92 -5.82 -0.25
C LEU A 90 -22.05 -4.78 -0.36
N GLU A 91 -23.16 -4.99 0.35
CA GLU A 91 -24.39 -4.19 0.26
C GLU A 91 -24.52 -3.11 1.36
N GLY A 92 -23.83 -3.28 2.48
CA GLY A 92 -23.92 -2.41 3.65
C GLY A 92 -24.78 -3.01 4.76
N PHE A 93 -24.56 -2.54 5.99
CA PHE A 93 -25.27 -3.03 7.17
C PHE A 93 -25.36 -1.98 8.27
N THR A 94 -26.28 -2.17 9.23
CA THR A 94 -26.29 -1.38 10.47
C THR A 94 -25.63 -2.19 11.57
N ASP A 95 -24.56 -1.64 12.14
CA ASP A 95 -23.82 -2.28 13.22
C ASP A 95 -24.68 -2.31 14.48
N ILE A 96 -25.00 -3.51 14.96
CA ILE A 96 -25.88 -3.70 16.14
C ILE A 96 -25.21 -3.19 17.42
N ALA A 97 -23.88 -3.24 17.51
CA ALA A 97 -23.14 -2.83 18.70
C ALA A 97 -23.02 -1.31 18.79
N THR A 98 -22.83 -0.63 17.65
CA THR A 98 -22.61 0.83 17.63
C THR A 98 -23.84 1.63 17.17
N GLY A 99 -24.84 0.98 16.57
CA GLY A 99 -26.01 1.61 15.96
C GLY A 99 -25.70 2.40 14.68
N LYS A 100 -24.46 2.33 14.17
CA LYS A 100 -24.03 3.09 12.99
C LYS A 100 -24.30 2.32 11.71
N ALA A 101 -24.90 3.01 10.73
CA ALA A 101 -24.96 2.51 9.37
C ALA A 101 -23.54 2.49 8.76
N ARG A 102 -23.18 1.38 8.15
CA ARG A 102 -21.98 1.20 7.35
C ARG A 102 -22.39 0.93 5.91
N ARG A 103 -21.78 1.65 5.00
CA ARG A 103 -22.04 1.50 3.57
C ARG A 103 -21.33 0.28 3.04
N GLY A 104 -21.92 -0.33 2.03
CA GLY A 104 -21.35 -1.47 1.34
C GLY A 104 -20.35 -1.04 0.27
N TYR A 105 -19.53 -1.99 -0.17
CA TYR A 105 -18.61 -1.82 -1.29
C TYR A 105 -19.29 -1.28 -2.55
N ILE A 106 -20.48 -1.79 -2.90
CA ILE A 106 -21.20 -1.38 -4.11
C ILE A 106 -21.55 0.11 -4.06
N GLU A 107 -22.07 0.59 -2.92
CA GLU A 107 -22.42 1.99 -2.73
C GLU A 107 -21.19 2.90 -2.83
N VAL A 108 -20.10 2.52 -2.16
CA VAL A 108 -18.84 3.27 -2.18
C VAL A 108 -18.25 3.36 -3.59
N VAL A 109 -18.26 2.26 -4.34
CA VAL A 109 -17.78 2.22 -5.73
C VAL A 109 -18.67 3.06 -6.65
N SER A 110 -19.99 2.98 -6.51
CA SER A 110 -20.92 3.79 -7.30
C SER A 110 -20.64 5.28 -7.07
N GLU A 111 -20.52 5.69 -5.82
CA GLU A 111 -20.28 7.09 -5.48
C GLU A 111 -18.90 7.58 -5.95
N LEU A 112 -17.85 6.75 -5.88
CA LEU A 112 -16.53 7.08 -6.43
C LEU A 112 -16.62 7.36 -7.93
N ASN A 113 -17.28 6.48 -8.68
CA ASN A 113 -17.42 6.62 -10.12
C ASN A 113 -18.30 7.81 -10.52
N GLU A 114 -19.34 8.11 -9.75
CA GLU A 114 -20.26 9.22 -10.03
C GLU A 114 -19.66 10.58 -9.69
N LYS A 115 -19.02 10.71 -8.52
CA LYS A 115 -18.46 12.00 -8.05
C LYS A 115 -17.08 12.28 -8.59
N PHE A 116 -16.27 11.24 -8.77
CA PHE A 116 -14.88 11.34 -9.19
C PHE A 116 -14.60 10.39 -10.37
N PRO A 117 -15.28 10.57 -11.52
CA PRO A 117 -15.03 9.77 -12.71
C PRO A 117 -13.62 9.99 -13.27
N ASP A 118 -13.06 11.19 -13.07
CA ASP A 118 -11.68 11.53 -13.40
C ASP A 118 -10.98 12.09 -12.14
N PRO A 119 -10.21 11.26 -11.42
CA PRO A 119 -9.54 11.70 -10.19
C PRO A 119 -8.36 12.64 -10.45
N GLU A 120 -7.86 12.76 -11.68
CA GLU A 120 -6.76 13.68 -11.98
C GLU A 120 -7.23 15.16 -11.98
N GLU A 121 -8.53 15.40 -12.13
CA GLU A 121 -9.13 16.75 -12.19
C GLU A 121 -9.56 17.32 -10.82
N ILE A 122 -9.24 16.65 -9.71
CA ILE A 122 -9.63 17.08 -8.35
C ILE A 122 -8.78 18.28 -7.89
N ILE A 123 -9.28 19.49 -8.16
CA ILE A 123 -8.57 20.75 -7.84
C ILE A 123 -9.03 21.38 -6.52
N LYS A 124 -10.35 21.44 -6.26
CA LYS A 124 -10.88 22.16 -5.09
C LYS A 124 -10.54 21.43 -3.79
N GLU A 125 -10.21 22.19 -2.75
CA GLU A 125 -9.86 21.62 -1.45
C GLU A 125 -11.01 20.82 -0.81
N SER A 126 -12.26 21.26 -0.99
CA SER A 126 -13.46 20.52 -0.56
C SER A 126 -13.52 19.14 -1.20
N ASP A 127 -13.27 19.09 -2.49
CA ASP A 127 -13.40 17.89 -3.31
C ASP A 127 -12.24 16.93 -2.99
N LYS A 128 -11.04 17.48 -2.71
CA LYS A 128 -9.91 16.69 -2.17
C LYS A 128 -10.28 16.04 -0.85
N LYS A 129 -10.89 16.77 0.09
CA LYS A 129 -11.30 16.24 1.40
C LYS A 129 -12.33 15.13 1.24
N GLU A 130 -13.34 15.36 0.42
CA GLU A 130 -14.40 14.39 0.14
C GLU A 130 -13.85 13.12 -0.51
N PHE A 131 -13.00 13.27 -1.53
CA PHE A 131 -12.33 12.16 -2.19
C PHE A 131 -11.47 11.33 -1.23
N VAL A 132 -10.65 11.97 -0.39
CA VAL A 132 -9.82 11.25 0.59
C VAL A 132 -10.68 10.43 1.57
N LYS A 133 -11.80 10.98 2.03
CA LYS A 133 -12.72 10.23 2.91
C LYS A 133 -13.33 9.03 2.19
N LEU A 134 -13.81 9.24 0.97
CA LEU A 134 -14.50 8.20 0.20
C LEU A 134 -13.53 7.09 -0.24
N PHE A 135 -12.37 7.46 -0.77
CA PHE A 135 -11.36 6.47 -1.17
C PHE A 135 -10.73 5.76 0.03
N GLY A 136 -10.59 6.42 1.19
CA GLY A 136 -10.19 5.75 2.43
C GLY A 136 -11.23 4.74 2.93
N GLU A 137 -12.52 4.98 2.71
CA GLU A 137 -13.57 3.98 2.94
C GLU A 137 -13.47 2.80 1.97
N TYR A 138 -13.25 3.08 0.69
CA TYR A 138 -12.99 2.04 -0.33
C TYR A 138 -11.83 1.13 0.08
N LEU A 139 -10.66 1.69 0.44
CA LEU A 139 -9.48 0.90 0.83
C LEU A 139 -9.77 -0.03 2.03
N ARG A 140 -10.52 0.46 3.02
CA ARG A 140 -10.88 -0.34 4.21
C ARG A 140 -11.83 -1.48 3.87
N VAL A 141 -12.88 -1.20 3.09
CA VAL A 141 -13.86 -2.23 2.69
C VAL A 141 -13.20 -3.25 1.75
N GLU A 142 -12.38 -2.80 0.80
CA GLU A 142 -11.61 -3.69 -0.08
C GLU A 142 -10.68 -4.62 0.72
N ASN A 143 -9.92 -4.08 1.69
CA ASN A 143 -9.01 -4.87 2.52
C ASN A 143 -9.76 -5.96 3.32
N ILE A 144 -10.97 -5.67 3.80
CA ILE A 144 -11.82 -6.67 4.47
C ILE A 144 -12.25 -7.73 3.46
N LEU A 145 -12.80 -7.32 2.32
CA LEU A 145 -13.33 -8.20 1.29
C LEU A 145 -12.27 -9.14 0.70
N GLN A 146 -11.00 -8.76 0.67
CA GLN A 146 -9.89 -9.63 0.24
C GLN A 146 -9.74 -10.92 1.07
N ASN A 147 -10.35 -11.01 2.25
CA ASN A 147 -10.35 -12.24 3.05
C ASN A 147 -11.51 -13.20 2.71
N TYR A 148 -12.41 -12.81 1.80
CA TYR A 148 -13.55 -13.62 1.38
C TYR A 148 -13.25 -14.29 0.03
N ASP A 149 -13.60 -15.56 -0.06
CA ASP A 149 -13.39 -16.36 -1.27
C ASP A 149 -14.17 -15.75 -2.45
N GLU A 150 -15.43 -15.35 -2.22
CA GLU A 150 -16.31 -14.78 -3.24
C GLU A 150 -15.73 -13.52 -3.88
N PHE A 151 -15.06 -12.66 -3.10
CA PHE A 151 -14.42 -11.46 -3.63
C PHE A 151 -13.17 -11.78 -4.46
N THR A 152 -12.42 -12.80 -4.03
CA THR A 152 -11.25 -13.28 -4.77
C THR A 152 -11.67 -13.86 -6.12
N TRP A 153 -12.76 -14.63 -6.16
CA TRP A 153 -13.34 -15.16 -7.39
C TRP A 153 -13.84 -14.04 -8.29
N LEU A 154 -14.55 -13.07 -7.70
CA LEU A 154 -15.05 -11.90 -8.40
C LEU A 154 -13.93 -11.11 -9.09
N LYS A 155 -12.77 -10.92 -8.43
CA LYS A 155 -11.59 -10.30 -9.05
C LYS A 155 -10.97 -11.17 -10.15
N ALA A 156 -10.84 -12.47 -9.91
CA ALA A 156 -10.29 -13.40 -10.90
C ALA A 156 -11.15 -13.44 -12.17
N LEU A 157 -12.48 -13.32 -12.04
CA LEU A 157 -13.41 -13.25 -13.17
C LEU A 157 -13.14 -12.05 -14.08
N GLN A 158 -12.65 -10.92 -13.56
CA GLN A 158 -12.30 -9.74 -14.37
C GLN A 158 -11.12 -9.98 -15.31
N SER A 159 -10.27 -10.95 -14.99
CA SER A 159 -9.07 -11.28 -15.78
C SER A 159 -9.35 -12.31 -16.87
N ILE A 160 -10.57 -12.86 -16.94
CA ILE A 160 -10.94 -13.92 -17.86
C ILE A 160 -11.74 -13.34 -19.03
N ASP A 161 -11.50 -13.86 -20.22
CA ASP A 161 -12.34 -13.57 -21.37
C ASP A 161 -13.71 -14.25 -21.20
N THR A 162 -14.72 -13.47 -20.80
CA THR A 162 -16.10 -13.96 -20.63
C THR A 162 -16.78 -14.39 -21.93
N SER A 163 -16.16 -14.13 -23.09
CA SER A 163 -16.67 -14.62 -24.37
C SER A 163 -16.18 -16.03 -24.71
N ASP A 164 -15.16 -16.53 -24.01
CA ASP A 164 -14.60 -17.87 -24.18
C ASP A 164 -15.29 -18.89 -23.25
N PRO A 165 -16.08 -19.83 -23.81
CA PRO A 165 -16.75 -20.86 -23.02
C PRO A 165 -15.78 -21.82 -22.31
N GLU A 166 -14.61 -22.10 -22.89
CA GLU A 166 -13.62 -22.99 -22.26
C GLU A 166 -13.02 -22.34 -21.01
N ALA A 167 -12.72 -21.04 -21.09
CA ALA A 167 -12.23 -20.27 -19.95
C ALA A 167 -13.27 -20.18 -18.81
N ILE A 168 -14.56 -20.02 -19.16
CA ILE A 168 -15.66 -20.01 -18.17
C ILE A 168 -15.80 -21.38 -17.50
N GLU A 169 -15.74 -22.48 -18.23
CA GLU A 169 -15.83 -23.82 -17.62
C GLU A 169 -14.62 -24.12 -16.72
N ALA A 170 -13.41 -23.75 -17.15
CA ALA A 170 -12.21 -23.87 -16.31
C ALA A 170 -12.31 -23.03 -15.02
N PHE A 171 -12.90 -21.83 -15.10
CA PHE A 171 -13.15 -20.98 -13.95
C PHE A 171 -14.12 -21.63 -12.95
N LYS A 172 -15.24 -22.19 -13.46
CA LYS A 172 -16.21 -22.91 -12.63
C LYS A 172 -15.59 -24.09 -11.90
N GLU A 173 -14.76 -24.87 -12.60
CA GLU A 173 -14.08 -26.03 -12.01
C GLU A 173 -13.06 -25.60 -10.94
N THR A 174 -12.32 -24.51 -11.19
CA THR A 174 -11.28 -24.03 -10.29
C THR A 174 -11.84 -23.45 -8.99
N TYR A 175 -12.90 -22.65 -9.08
CA TYR A 175 -13.47 -21.94 -7.94
C TYR A 175 -14.75 -22.57 -7.40
N PHE A 176 -15.18 -23.70 -7.98
CA PHE A 176 -16.39 -24.43 -7.59
C PHE A 176 -17.67 -23.59 -7.62
N VAL A 177 -17.78 -22.68 -8.60
CA VAL A 177 -18.91 -21.75 -8.75
C VAL A 177 -19.92 -22.21 -9.80
N THR A 178 -21.18 -21.81 -9.61
CA THR A 178 -22.27 -22.10 -10.55
C THR A 178 -22.47 -20.99 -11.58
N ASN A 179 -23.31 -21.23 -12.59
CA ASN A 179 -23.75 -20.19 -13.51
C ASN A 179 -24.50 -19.06 -12.81
N GLU A 180 -25.24 -19.37 -11.74
CA GLU A 180 -25.97 -18.38 -10.97
C GLU A 180 -25.00 -17.46 -10.21
N ASP A 181 -23.96 -18.04 -9.60
CA ASP A 181 -22.91 -17.28 -8.91
C ASP A 181 -22.16 -16.35 -9.88
N ILE A 182 -21.84 -16.84 -11.09
CA ILE A 182 -21.22 -16.02 -12.15
C ILE A 182 -22.14 -14.87 -12.56
N ALA A 183 -23.44 -15.11 -12.73
CA ALA A 183 -24.39 -14.06 -13.08
C ALA A 183 -24.47 -12.98 -11.97
N VAL A 184 -24.44 -13.39 -10.70
CA VAL A 184 -24.35 -12.45 -9.57
C VAL A 184 -23.05 -11.67 -9.64
N MET A 185 -21.90 -12.32 -9.83
CA MET A 185 -20.59 -11.67 -9.92
C MET A 185 -20.53 -10.65 -11.07
N GLN A 186 -21.07 -10.99 -12.25
CA GLN A 186 -21.13 -10.09 -13.40
C GLN A 186 -22.02 -8.87 -13.18
N SER A 187 -22.99 -8.93 -12.25
CA SER A 187 -23.82 -7.78 -11.92
C SER A 187 -23.11 -6.75 -11.03
N ILE A 188 -22.00 -7.14 -10.37
CA ILE A 188 -21.25 -6.27 -9.45
C ILE A 188 -20.27 -5.43 -10.25
N ALA A 189 -20.43 -4.11 -10.18
CA ALA A 189 -19.48 -3.18 -10.78
C ALA A 189 -18.18 -3.15 -9.97
N ILE A 190 -17.06 -3.42 -10.64
CA ILE A 190 -15.72 -3.31 -10.08
C ILE A 190 -14.96 -2.27 -10.90
N PRO A 191 -14.32 -1.28 -10.26
CA PRO A 191 -13.45 -0.36 -10.98
C PRO A 191 -12.30 -1.13 -11.62
N THR A 192 -11.90 -0.73 -12.82
CA THR A 192 -10.75 -1.37 -13.48
C THR A 192 -9.46 -1.12 -12.67
N ASP A 193 -8.47 -2.01 -12.82
CA ASP A 193 -7.17 -1.82 -12.17
C ASP A 193 -6.55 -0.45 -12.48
N ARG A 194 -6.76 0.04 -13.72
CA ARG A 194 -6.35 1.37 -14.15
C ARG A 194 -7.05 2.48 -13.35
N THR A 195 -8.36 2.39 -13.18
CA THR A 195 -9.14 3.35 -12.39
C THR A 195 -8.66 3.38 -10.93
N ILE A 196 -8.42 2.20 -10.33
CA ILE A 196 -7.90 2.11 -8.96
C ILE A 196 -6.50 2.70 -8.86
N GLN A 197 -5.65 2.47 -9.85
CA GLN A 197 -4.31 3.07 -9.92
C GLN A 197 -4.37 4.60 -9.99
N ASP A 198 -5.23 5.16 -10.84
CA ASP A 198 -5.43 6.61 -10.96
C ASP A 198 -5.96 7.18 -9.63
N TYR A 199 -6.91 6.51 -8.96
CA TYR A 199 -7.36 6.89 -7.61
C TYR A 199 -6.24 6.88 -6.56
N ARG A 200 -5.41 5.83 -6.55
CA ARG A 200 -4.26 5.75 -5.63
C ARG A 200 -3.25 6.87 -5.88
N SER A 201 -2.97 7.19 -7.14
CA SER A 201 -2.09 8.30 -7.51
C SER A 201 -2.63 9.62 -6.93
N THR A 202 -3.88 9.96 -7.22
CA THR A 202 -4.53 11.19 -6.73
C THR A 202 -4.57 11.23 -5.20
N TYR A 203 -4.86 10.11 -4.54
CA TYR A 203 -4.88 10.04 -3.08
C TYR A 203 -3.50 10.35 -2.47
N ASN A 204 -2.44 9.83 -3.07
CA ASN A 204 -1.06 10.12 -2.69
C ASN A 204 -0.68 11.59 -3.00
N ASP A 205 -1.11 12.13 -4.15
CA ASP A 205 -0.91 13.54 -4.50
C ASP A 205 -1.53 14.48 -3.45
N ILE A 206 -2.77 14.21 -3.04
CA ILE A 206 -3.48 14.99 -2.01
C ILE A 206 -2.79 14.85 -0.66
N ARG A 207 -2.34 13.64 -0.28
CA ARG A 207 -1.60 13.41 0.96
C ARG A 207 -0.29 14.21 1.00
N ASP A 208 0.47 14.21 -0.09
CA ASP A 208 1.74 14.94 -0.19
C ASP A 208 1.53 16.45 -0.21
N TRP A 209 0.47 16.92 -0.89
CA TRP A 209 0.02 18.31 -0.83
C TRP A 209 -0.35 18.72 0.61
N PHE A 210 -1.20 17.94 1.28
CA PHE A 210 -1.64 18.19 2.66
C PHE A 210 -0.48 18.25 3.66
N ARG A 211 0.49 17.34 3.52
CA ARG A 211 1.71 17.33 4.35
C ARG A 211 2.59 18.57 4.15
N ARG A 212 2.66 19.09 2.92
CA ARG A 212 3.43 20.29 2.60
C ARG A 212 2.74 21.54 3.12
N GLU A 213 1.43 21.66 2.97
CA GLU A 213 0.68 22.83 3.46
C GLU A 213 0.69 22.96 4.98
N ARG A 214 0.49 21.86 5.74
CA ARG A 214 0.58 21.90 7.21
C ARG A 214 1.98 22.23 7.74
N ARG A 215 3.05 21.98 6.97
CA ARG A 215 4.43 22.33 7.35
C ARG A 215 4.81 23.76 6.92
N GLY A 216 4.07 24.36 5.99
CA GLY A 216 4.25 25.74 5.56
C GLY A 216 3.41 26.73 6.39
N SER A 217 3.77 28.00 6.34
CA SER A 217 3.01 29.11 6.94
C SER A 217 1.69 29.43 6.19
N ALA A 218 1.21 28.52 5.33
CA ALA A 218 -0.02 28.67 4.54
C ALA A 218 -1.26 28.10 5.25
N SER A 219 -1.11 27.53 6.45
CA SER A 219 -2.23 27.03 7.26
C SER A 219 -3.23 28.11 7.69
N GLU A 220 -2.90 29.40 7.50
CA GLU A 220 -3.76 30.52 7.90
C GLU A 220 -4.85 30.86 6.86
N GLU A 221 -4.83 30.28 5.64
CA GLU A 221 -5.80 30.64 4.58
C GLU A 221 -6.87 29.57 4.28
N SER A 222 -6.69 28.31 4.70
CA SER A 222 -7.72 27.28 4.46
C SER A 222 -8.91 27.47 5.40
N THR A 223 -10.11 27.48 4.81
CA THR A 223 -11.39 27.51 5.55
C THR A 223 -11.95 26.10 5.79
N ILE A 224 -11.26 25.07 5.31
CA ILE A 224 -11.70 23.67 5.38
C ILE A 224 -10.97 22.99 6.53
N ASP A 225 -11.74 22.49 7.50
CA ASP A 225 -11.21 21.68 8.58
C ASP A 225 -10.77 20.30 8.03
N TRP A 226 -9.58 19.83 8.38
CA TRP A 226 -9.06 18.51 8.00
C TRP A 226 -8.79 17.60 9.21
N ASP A 227 -9.11 18.05 10.43
CA ASP A 227 -8.78 17.32 11.66
C ASP A 227 -9.52 15.97 11.77
N ASP A 228 -10.64 15.82 11.06
CA ASP A 228 -11.42 14.59 11.00
C ASP A 228 -10.98 13.62 9.88
N VAL A 229 -9.91 13.94 9.14
CA VAL A 229 -9.38 13.11 8.06
C VAL A 229 -8.16 12.31 8.53
N VAL A 230 -8.25 10.99 8.41
CA VAL A 230 -7.13 10.06 8.63
C VAL A 230 -6.78 9.41 7.29
N PHE A 231 -5.51 9.49 6.90
CA PHE A 231 -5.01 8.85 5.69
C PHE A 231 -4.67 7.38 5.94
N GLU A 232 -5.14 6.48 5.08
CA GLU A 232 -4.97 5.03 5.21
C GLU A 232 -3.59 4.55 4.71
N VAL A 233 -2.53 4.99 5.39
CA VAL A 233 -1.13 4.77 4.95
C VAL A 233 -0.73 3.30 4.97
N ASP A 234 -1.16 2.54 5.97
CA ASP A 234 -0.77 1.14 6.13
C ASP A 234 -1.40 0.27 5.03
N LEU A 235 -2.67 0.55 4.67
CA LEU A 235 -3.36 -0.12 3.56
C LEU A 235 -2.72 0.18 2.20
N LEU A 236 -2.25 1.41 1.99
CA LEU A 236 -1.55 1.75 0.76
C LEU A 236 -0.18 1.06 0.67
N LYS A 237 0.53 0.96 1.80
CA LYS A 237 1.84 0.28 1.85
C LYS A 237 1.74 -1.22 1.59
N SER A 238 0.70 -1.90 2.09
CA SER A 238 0.56 -3.34 1.86
C SER A 238 0.30 -3.70 0.40
N GLN A 239 -0.23 -2.77 -0.37
CA GLN A 239 -0.53 -2.92 -1.79
C GLN A 239 0.57 -2.34 -2.70
N GLU A 240 1.72 -1.94 -2.14
CA GLU A 240 2.82 -1.39 -2.92
C GLU A 240 3.49 -2.43 -3.81
N ILE A 241 3.65 -2.04 -5.07
CA ILE A 241 4.50 -2.74 -6.02
C ILE A 241 5.96 -2.38 -5.71
N ASN A 242 6.82 -3.39 -5.60
CA ASN A 242 8.25 -3.19 -5.37
C ASN A 242 8.96 -2.67 -6.64
N LEU A 243 10.12 -2.05 -6.46
CA LEU A 243 10.88 -1.49 -7.58
C LEU A 243 11.25 -2.56 -8.62
N ASP A 244 11.60 -3.76 -8.17
CA ASP A 244 11.99 -4.87 -9.05
C ASP A 244 10.88 -5.23 -10.04
N TYR A 245 9.62 -5.29 -9.59
CA TYR A 245 8.48 -5.55 -10.47
C TYR A 245 8.22 -4.38 -11.43
N ILE A 246 8.43 -3.13 -10.99
CA ILE A 246 8.34 -1.98 -11.90
C ILE A 246 9.39 -2.11 -13.01
N LEU A 247 10.62 -2.49 -12.68
CA LEU A 247 11.68 -2.72 -13.67
C LEU A 247 11.34 -3.89 -14.61
N GLU A 248 10.73 -4.95 -14.10
CA GLU A 248 10.25 -6.06 -14.90
C GLU A 248 9.17 -5.62 -15.91
N LEU A 249 8.22 -4.79 -15.48
CA LEU A 249 7.20 -4.21 -16.36
C LEU A 249 7.81 -3.32 -17.44
N ILE A 250 8.84 -2.52 -17.11
CA ILE A 250 9.57 -1.72 -18.10
C ILE A 250 10.12 -2.62 -19.21
N PHE A 251 10.76 -3.72 -18.83
CA PHE A 251 11.32 -4.67 -19.78
C PHE A 251 10.22 -5.32 -20.65
N GLU A 252 9.14 -5.81 -20.03
CA GLU A 252 8.05 -6.47 -20.76
C GLU A 252 7.32 -5.55 -21.73
N HIS A 253 6.98 -4.33 -21.28
CA HIS A 253 6.25 -3.38 -22.10
C HIS A 253 7.11 -2.82 -23.24
N ASN A 254 8.41 -2.57 -23.01
CA ASN A 254 9.33 -2.18 -24.09
C ASN A 254 9.38 -3.24 -25.20
N ARG A 255 9.38 -4.53 -24.85
CA ARG A 255 9.37 -5.62 -25.84
C ARG A 255 8.08 -5.73 -26.65
N LYS A 256 6.94 -5.29 -26.10
CA LYS A 256 5.63 -5.37 -26.76
C LYS A 256 5.35 -4.15 -27.64
N THR A 257 5.50 -2.95 -27.09
CA THR A 257 4.97 -1.71 -27.68
C THR A 257 6.05 -0.91 -28.41
N LYS A 258 7.33 -1.04 -28.03
CA LYS A 258 8.48 -0.26 -28.56
C LYS A 258 8.26 1.26 -28.63
N ASP A 259 7.38 1.79 -27.78
CA ASP A 259 7.09 3.21 -27.66
C ASP A 259 7.55 3.69 -26.28
N LYS A 260 8.66 4.45 -26.27
CA LYS A 260 9.21 5.00 -25.03
C LYS A 260 8.28 6.03 -24.38
N ALA A 261 7.51 6.80 -25.15
CA ALA A 261 6.63 7.83 -24.58
C ALA A 261 5.46 7.19 -23.84
N ALA A 262 4.79 6.22 -24.49
CA ALA A 262 3.72 5.45 -23.86
C ALA A 262 4.23 4.68 -22.62
N LEU A 263 5.42 4.08 -22.70
CA LEU A 263 6.05 3.39 -21.58
C LEU A 263 6.31 4.35 -20.39
N VAL A 264 6.86 5.54 -20.65
CA VAL A 264 7.12 6.54 -19.60
C VAL A 264 5.82 6.94 -18.92
N ASP A 265 4.76 7.18 -19.67
CA ASP A 265 3.46 7.57 -19.11
C ASP A 265 2.83 6.47 -18.25
N GLU A 266 2.92 5.21 -18.68
CA GLU A 266 2.46 4.06 -17.90
C GLU A 266 3.26 3.90 -16.60
N ILE A 267 4.59 3.88 -16.68
CA ILE A 267 5.46 3.69 -15.52
C ILE A 267 5.35 4.84 -14.53
N ARG A 268 5.21 6.08 -15.02
CA ARG A 268 4.96 7.25 -14.17
C ARG A 268 3.71 7.06 -13.31
N ARG A 269 2.61 6.58 -13.90
CA ARG A 269 1.38 6.29 -13.15
C ARG A 269 1.60 5.21 -12.10
N ILE A 270 2.33 4.15 -12.42
CA ILE A 270 2.60 3.04 -11.49
C ILE A 270 3.42 3.54 -10.30
N ILE A 271 4.46 4.33 -10.57
CA ILE A 271 5.31 4.90 -9.53
C ILE A 271 4.53 5.86 -8.63
N ARG A 272 3.67 6.72 -9.20
CA ARG A 272 2.88 7.68 -8.41
C ARG A 272 1.82 7.03 -7.52
N ALA A 273 1.30 5.87 -7.92
CA ALA A 273 0.38 5.07 -7.11
C ALA A 273 1.08 4.40 -5.90
N SER A 274 2.41 4.25 -5.93
CA SER A 274 3.22 3.71 -4.82
C SER A 274 3.74 4.83 -3.91
N ILE A 275 3.49 4.76 -2.60
CA ILE A 275 4.00 5.79 -1.66
C ILE A 275 5.53 5.70 -1.56
N GLY A 276 6.07 4.49 -1.51
CA GLY A 276 7.50 4.22 -1.32
C GLY A 276 8.39 4.60 -2.51
N ASN A 277 7.87 4.47 -3.74
CA ASN A 277 8.66 4.64 -4.97
C ASN A 277 8.50 6.02 -5.63
N ARG A 278 7.56 6.85 -5.18
CA ARG A 278 7.23 8.14 -5.81
C ARG A 278 8.43 9.09 -5.94
N ALA A 279 9.32 9.12 -4.95
CA ALA A 279 10.54 9.94 -4.99
C ALA A 279 11.55 9.48 -6.06
N LYS A 280 11.39 8.28 -6.61
CA LYS A 280 12.21 7.70 -7.69
C LYS A 280 11.63 7.97 -9.09
N GLU A 281 10.49 8.66 -9.21
CA GLU A 281 9.84 8.93 -10.51
C GLU A 281 10.82 9.48 -11.54
N SER A 282 11.49 10.60 -11.23
CA SER A 282 12.45 11.22 -12.14
C SER A 282 13.59 10.27 -12.48
N LEU A 283 14.15 9.57 -11.48
CA LEU A 283 15.25 8.63 -11.68
C LEU A 283 14.90 7.48 -12.64
N VAL A 284 13.69 6.92 -12.51
CA VAL A 284 13.22 5.84 -13.40
C VAL A 284 12.89 6.37 -14.80
N VAL A 285 12.27 7.54 -14.89
CA VAL A 285 11.96 8.18 -16.18
C VAL A 285 13.24 8.53 -16.94
N ASP A 286 14.23 9.11 -16.26
CA ASP A 286 15.53 9.44 -16.83
C ASP A 286 16.26 8.17 -17.28
N TYR A 287 16.20 7.09 -16.50
CA TYR A 287 16.73 5.78 -16.90
C TYR A 287 16.12 5.27 -18.21
N ILE A 288 14.79 5.31 -18.35
CA ILE A 288 14.09 4.85 -19.56
C ILE A 288 14.52 5.68 -20.79
N ASN A 289 14.69 6.99 -20.60
CA ASN A 289 15.07 7.89 -21.68
C ASN A 289 16.54 7.73 -22.08
N ASP A 290 17.43 7.68 -21.10
CA ASP A 290 18.89 7.67 -21.29
C ASP A 290 19.43 6.30 -21.76
N THR A 291 18.69 5.22 -21.47
CA THR A 291 19.17 3.84 -21.72
C THR A 291 18.61 3.24 -23.00
N ASP A 292 19.43 2.45 -23.70
CA ASP A 292 18.97 1.57 -24.77
C ASP A 292 18.37 0.29 -24.19
N LEU A 293 17.06 0.28 -24.00
CA LEU A 293 16.32 -0.86 -23.43
C LEU A 293 16.33 -2.09 -24.36
N ASP A 294 16.57 -1.93 -25.67
CA ASP A 294 16.63 -3.04 -26.61
C ASP A 294 17.94 -3.84 -26.49
N ALA A 295 18.99 -3.24 -25.92
CA ALA A 295 20.26 -3.89 -25.65
C ALA A 295 20.24 -4.78 -24.39
N ILE A 296 19.20 -4.66 -23.57
CA ILE A 296 19.06 -5.42 -22.32
C ILE A 296 18.54 -6.83 -22.65
N PRO A 297 19.28 -7.90 -22.28
CA PRO A 297 18.95 -9.26 -22.74
C PRO A 297 17.75 -9.88 -22.01
N ASP A 298 17.60 -9.60 -20.72
CA ASP A 298 16.62 -10.25 -19.86
C ASP A 298 16.21 -9.40 -18.65
N LYS A 299 15.30 -9.96 -17.83
CA LYS A 299 14.77 -9.33 -16.62
C LYS A 299 15.83 -9.08 -15.54
N ALA A 300 16.88 -9.89 -15.46
CA ALA A 300 17.96 -9.65 -14.51
C ALA A 300 18.87 -8.50 -14.98
N GLY A 301 19.10 -8.43 -16.30
CA GLY A 301 19.88 -7.37 -16.93
C GLY A 301 19.27 -5.98 -16.73
N ILE A 302 17.93 -5.84 -16.76
CA ILE A 302 17.31 -4.53 -16.50
C ILE A 302 17.50 -4.08 -15.06
N MET A 303 17.48 -5.01 -14.10
CA MET A 303 17.73 -4.69 -12.69
C MET A 303 19.18 -4.22 -12.51
N GLU A 304 20.15 -4.99 -12.98
CA GLU A 304 21.58 -4.65 -12.88
C GLU A 304 21.88 -3.30 -13.56
N SER A 305 21.40 -3.12 -14.80
CA SER A 305 21.56 -1.88 -15.57
C SER A 305 20.99 -0.66 -14.82
N PHE A 306 19.79 -0.78 -14.25
CA PHE A 306 19.18 0.28 -13.47
C PHE A 306 19.98 0.64 -12.23
N PHE A 307 20.43 -0.35 -11.44
CA PHE A 307 21.19 -0.06 -10.22
C PHE A 307 22.55 0.59 -10.52
N ILE A 308 23.22 0.19 -11.61
CA ILE A 308 24.45 0.85 -12.07
C ILE A 308 24.17 2.31 -12.42
N TYR A 309 23.17 2.55 -13.26
CA TYR A 309 22.75 3.91 -13.65
C TYR A 309 22.39 4.77 -12.43
N ALA A 310 21.59 4.21 -11.51
CA ALA A 310 21.14 4.91 -10.31
C ALA A 310 22.30 5.25 -9.36
N GLN A 311 23.31 4.39 -9.23
CA GLN A 311 24.50 4.69 -8.43
C GLN A 311 25.38 5.76 -9.06
N GLU A 312 25.49 5.81 -10.39
CA GLU A 312 26.21 6.89 -11.09
C GLU A 312 25.50 8.24 -10.93
N ARG A 313 24.17 8.26 -11.08
CA ARG A 313 23.34 9.44 -10.80
C ARG A 313 23.45 9.89 -9.34
N GLN A 314 23.39 8.96 -8.38
CA GLN A 314 23.54 9.22 -6.95
C GLN A 314 24.85 9.96 -6.64
N LYS A 315 25.98 9.52 -7.21
CA LYS A 315 27.29 10.18 -7.03
C LYS A 315 27.31 11.58 -7.62
N THR A 316 26.74 11.74 -8.81
CA THR A 316 26.71 13.02 -9.53
C THR A 316 25.87 14.04 -8.77
N GLU A 317 24.63 13.70 -8.40
CA GLU A 317 23.73 14.58 -7.66
C GLU A 317 24.24 14.90 -6.25
N ALA A 318 24.90 13.95 -5.58
CA ALA A 318 25.53 14.22 -4.29
C ALA A 318 26.65 15.27 -4.41
N ALA A 319 27.48 15.18 -5.45
CA ALA A 319 28.55 16.14 -5.71
C ALA A 319 27.98 17.53 -6.05
N GLU A 320 26.92 17.59 -6.86
CA GLU A 320 26.20 18.82 -7.19
C GLU A 320 25.61 19.48 -5.94
N LEU A 321 24.89 18.72 -5.10
CA LEU A 321 24.30 19.22 -3.85
C LEU A 321 25.37 19.81 -2.93
N ILE A 322 26.50 19.11 -2.75
CA ILE A 322 27.62 19.56 -1.92
C ILE A 322 28.20 20.87 -2.46
N SER A 323 28.39 20.96 -3.78
CA SER A 323 28.96 22.14 -4.43
C SER A 323 28.01 23.34 -4.40
N GLU A 324 26.73 23.14 -4.73
CA GLU A 324 25.72 24.21 -4.77
C GLU A 324 25.53 24.90 -3.42
N GLU A 325 25.50 24.11 -2.33
CA GLU A 325 25.27 24.62 -0.97
C GLU A 325 26.59 24.95 -0.25
N ASN A 326 27.74 24.80 -0.91
CA ASN A 326 29.09 25.04 -0.37
C ASN A 326 29.32 24.30 0.97
N LEU A 327 28.99 23.00 0.99
CA LEU A 327 29.08 22.16 2.19
C LEU A 327 30.51 21.68 2.42
N ASN A 328 30.80 21.27 3.67
CA ASN A 328 32.02 20.54 3.97
C ASN A 328 31.94 19.14 3.34
N VAL A 329 32.77 18.89 2.31
CA VAL A 329 32.73 17.69 1.46
C VAL A 329 32.76 16.39 2.26
N GLU A 330 33.74 16.22 3.15
CA GLU A 330 33.92 14.95 3.90
C GLU A 330 32.76 14.70 4.88
N GLU A 331 32.36 15.73 5.63
CA GLU A 331 31.24 15.61 6.58
C GLU A 331 29.90 15.42 5.87
N ALA A 332 29.70 16.08 4.72
CA ALA A 332 28.51 15.94 3.91
C ALA A 332 28.41 14.52 3.31
N LYS A 333 29.48 14.01 2.71
CA LYS A 333 29.52 12.62 2.22
C LYS A 333 29.21 11.63 3.34
N ARG A 334 29.87 11.75 4.50
CA ARG A 334 29.61 10.87 5.66
C ARG A 334 28.15 10.91 6.11
N TYR A 335 27.59 12.11 6.22
CA TYR A 335 26.20 12.30 6.63
C TYR A 335 25.21 11.72 5.62
N ILE A 336 25.42 11.95 4.32
CA ILE A 336 24.57 11.41 3.25
C ILE A 336 24.65 9.88 3.23
N THR A 337 25.86 9.29 3.23
CA THR A 337 26.03 7.83 3.28
C THR A 337 25.37 7.21 4.50
N THR A 338 25.50 7.85 5.67
CA THR A 338 24.84 7.37 6.90
C THR A 338 23.32 7.46 6.80
N SER A 339 22.81 8.53 6.21
CA SER A 339 21.36 8.74 6.03
C SER A 339 20.77 7.76 5.02
N LEU A 340 21.48 7.46 3.92
CA LEU A 340 21.12 6.43 2.95
C LEU A 340 21.09 5.04 3.61
N LYS A 341 22.10 4.69 4.41
CA LYS A 341 22.12 3.41 5.17
C LYS A 341 20.97 3.29 6.18
N ARG A 342 20.50 4.42 6.72
CA ARG A 342 19.35 4.47 7.64
C ARG A 342 18.01 4.57 6.92
N ASN A 343 18.00 4.82 5.61
CA ASN A 343 16.82 5.16 4.80
C ASN A 343 16.08 6.45 5.22
N TYR A 344 16.70 7.31 6.03
CA TYR A 344 16.15 8.63 6.38
C TYR A 344 17.24 9.61 6.82
N ALA A 345 17.01 10.91 6.58
CA ALA A 345 17.84 11.99 7.11
C ALA A 345 17.29 12.46 8.47
N SER A 346 18.18 12.84 9.41
CA SER A 346 17.79 13.28 10.75
C SER A 346 18.39 14.64 11.11
N GLU A 347 17.54 15.58 11.56
CA GLU A 347 18.02 16.84 12.13
C GLU A 347 18.64 16.68 13.52
N ASN A 348 18.47 15.51 14.14
CA ASN A 348 18.94 15.23 15.48
C ASN A 348 20.46 15.01 15.50
N GLY A 349 21.10 15.48 16.57
CA GLY A 349 22.55 15.41 16.74
C GLY A 349 23.29 16.58 16.12
N THR A 350 24.60 16.42 15.94
CA THR A 350 25.51 17.51 15.51
C THR A 350 26.07 17.31 14.11
N GLU A 351 25.80 16.18 13.46
CA GLU A 351 26.35 15.86 12.13
C GLU A 351 25.85 16.84 11.06
N LEU A 352 24.54 17.14 11.05
CA LEU A 352 23.94 18.15 10.17
C LEU A 352 24.50 19.57 10.40
N ASN A 353 24.99 19.89 11.60
CA ASN A 353 25.65 21.19 11.82
C ASN A 353 27.08 21.19 11.27
N SER A 354 27.72 20.02 11.22
CA SER A 354 29.13 19.86 10.83
C SER A 354 29.34 19.95 9.31
N LEU A 355 28.29 19.69 8.53
CA LEU A 355 28.31 19.85 7.07
C LEU A 355 28.15 21.30 6.60
N LEU A 356 27.61 22.20 7.44
CA LEU A 356 27.34 23.58 7.04
C LEU A 356 28.63 24.40 6.95
N PRO A 357 28.70 25.39 6.04
CA PRO A 357 29.84 26.30 5.97
C PRO A 357 30.00 27.08 7.28
N LYS A 358 31.24 27.48 7.59
CA LYS A 358 31.57 28.18 8.85
C LYS A 358 30.79 29.50 8.96
N MET A 359 29.74 29.47 9.76
CA MET A 359 28.90 30.60 10.11
C MET A 359 28.53 30.54 11.58
N SER A 360 28.32 31.72 12.20
CA SER A 360 27.84 31.78 13.58
C SER A 360 26.41 31.22 13.65
N PRO A 361 26.09 30.33 14.61
CA PRO A 361 24.71 29.88 14.86
C PRO A 361 23.74 31.01 15.21
N LEU A 362 24.26 32.17 15.64
CA LEU A 362 23.48 33.38 15.93
C LEU A 362 23.14 34.20 14.67
N ASN A 363 23.64 33.81 13.49
CA ASN A 363 23.29 34.45 12.23
C ASN A 363 21.83 34.10 11.86
N PRO A 364 20.95 35.09 11.61
CA PRO A 364 19.56 34.84 11.20
C PRO A 364 19.41 33.95 9.96
N GLN A 365 20.43 33.92 9.09
CA GLN A 365 20.45 33.08 7.89
C GLN A 365 20.85 31.63 8.16
N TYR A 366 21.50 31.34 9.30
CA TYR A 366 22.00 30.01 9.63
C TYR A 366 20.86 28.98 9.71
N LEU A 367 19.77 29.32 10.41
CA LEU A 367 18.61 28.43 10.55
C LEU A 367 17.93 28.16 9.19
N LYS A 368 17.79 29.19 8.35
CA LYS A 368 17.23 29.07 7.01
C LYS A 368 18.08 28.18 6.11
N LEU A 369 19.41 28.36 6.13
CA LEU A 369 20.33 27.51 5.39
C LEU A 369 20.27 26.06 5.89
N LYS A 370 20.32 25.86 7.22
CA LYS A 370 20.24 24.53 7.83
C LYS A 370 18.98 23.79 7.39
N GLN A 371 17.82 24.45 7.46
CA GLN A 371 16.54 23.87 7.06
C GLN A 371 16.52 23.54 5.56
N ARG A 372 17.02 24.46 4.71
CA ARG A 372 17.11 24.24 3.25
C ARG A 372 17.99 23.05 2.91
N VAL A 373 19.18 22.98 3.49
CA VAL A 373 20.14 21.89 3.26
C VAL A 373 19.56 20.57 3.76
N PHE A 374 18.93 20.55 4.93
CA PHE A 374 18.25 19.37 5.44
C PHE A 374 17.15 18.88 4.49
N GLN A 375 16.31 19.78 3.97
CA GLN A 375 15.26 19.44 3.02
C GLN A 375 15.83 18.86 1.71
N LYS A 376 16.89 19.46 1.16
CA LYS A 376 17.58 18.93 -0.02
C LYS A 376 18.15 17.53 0.22
N ILE A 377 18.84 17.32 1.34
CA ILE A 377 19.42 16.00 1.68
C ILE A 377 18.31 14.98 1.97
N ALA A 378 17.24 15.36 2.66
CA ALA A 378 16.11 14.48 2.91
C ALA A 378 15.45 14.03 1.60
N ALA A 379 15.24 14.95 0.64
CA ALA A 379 14.72 14.62 -0.68
C ALA A 379 15.67 13.67 -1.44
N PHE A 380 16.97 13.96 -1.42
CA PHE A 380 18.00 13.09 -2.01
C PHE A 380 17.96 11.67 -1.42
N VAL A 381 17.85 11.55 -0.09
CA VAL A 381 17.77 10.25 0.58
C VAL A 381 16.48 9.51 0.20
N GLU A 382 15.34 10.17 0.09
CA GLU A 382 14.10 9.53 -0.34
C GLU A 382 14.19 8.99 -1.78
N THR A 383 14.83 9.72 -2.69
CA THR A 383 15.08 9.27 -4.07
C THR A 383 16.02 8.06 -4.09
N PHE A 384 17.15 8.12 -3.37
CA PHE A 384 18.22 7.11 -3.51
C PHE A 384 18.27 6.04 -2.41
N LYS A 385 17.35 6.02 -1.44
CA LYS A 385 17.25 4.91 -0.46
C LYS A 385 17.10 3.58 -1.20
N GLU A 386 17.74 2.54 -0.65
CA GLU A 386 17.73 1.17 -1.17
C GLU A 386 18.47 0.93 -2.50
N ILE A 387 19.05 1.96 -3.14
CA ILE A 387 19.89 1.81 -4.35
C ILE A 387 21.29 1.23 -4.04
N GLY A 388 21.77 1.44 -2.81
CA GLY A 388 23.13 1.05 -2.39
C GLY A 388 24.21 1.96 -2.99
N GLY A 389 25.44 1.45 -3.05
CA GLY A 389 26.62 2.18 -3.55
C GLY A 389 27.37 2.99 -2.47
N ASP A 390 28.56 3.49 -2.87
CA ASP A 390 29.40 4.39 -2.07
C ASP A 390 29.53 5.75 -2.76
N LEU A 391 29.64 6.83 -1.97
CA LEU A 391 29.71 8.23 -2.41
C LEU A 391 31.13 8.81 -2.47
#